data_AF-A0A0S9KLB0-F1
#
_entry.id   AF-A0A0S9KLB0-F1
#
_cell.length_a   1.000
_cell.length_b   1.000
_cell.length_c   1.000
_cell.angle_alpha   90.00
_cell.angle_beta   90.00
_cell.angle_gamma   90.00
#
_symmetry.space_group_name_H-M   'P 1'
#
loop_
_entity.id
_entity.type
_entity.pdbx_description
1 polymer ?
#
loop_
_entity_poly.entity_id
_entity_poly.type
_entity_poly.pdbx_seq_one_letter_code
_entity_poly.pdbx_strand_id
1 'polypeptide(L)' 'MNTLLAVLLLVNAVFNVVVWPAFLRRISADPRARDADGHRTKFFTVHAVLISAALVIAAVSAAAGITALLVG' A
#
# COMPACT_ATOMS: atom_id res chain seq x y z
N MET A 1 -12.18 -16.82 -16.97
CA MET A 1 -10.97 -16.02 -16.70
C MET A 1 -11.25 -14.89 -15.71
N ASN A 2 -12.37 -14.18 -15.84
CA ASN A 2 -12.70 -13.01 -14.99
C ASN A 2 -12.69 -13.30 -13.49
N THR A 3 -13.20 -14.45 -13.03
CA THR A 3 -13.15 -14.84 -11.61
C THR A 3 -11.71 -14.93 -11.09
N LEU A 4 -10.81 -15.55 -11.85
CA LEU A 4 -9.39 -15.67 -11.47
C LEU A 4 -8.74 -14.28 -11.37
N LEU A 5 -8.94 -13.42 -12.37
CA LEU A 5 -8.38 -12.07 -12.39
C LEU A 5 -8.93 -11.23 -11.23
N ALA A 6 -10.23 -11.33 -10.93
CA ALA A 6 -10.84 -10.65 -9.81
C ALA A 6 -10.25 -11.10 -8.47
N VAL A 7 -10.08 -12.41 -8.27
CA VAL A 7 -9.44 -12.96 -7.07
C VAL A 7 -8.01 -12.45 -6.94
N LEU A 8 -7.23 -12.42 -8.01
CA LEU A 8 -5.86 -11.90 -7.99
C LEU A 8 -5.82 -10.41 -7.61
N LEU A 9 -6.74 -9.58 -8.11
CA LEU A 9 -6.86 -8.17 -7.73
C LEU A 9 -7.18 -8.00 -6.24
N LEU A 10 -8.09 -8.82 -5.71
CA LEU A 10 -8.45 -8.78 -4.28
C LEU A 10 -7.30 -9.26 -3.39
N VAL A 11 -6.60 -10.33 -3.76
CA VAL A 11 -5.42 -10.81 -3.04
C VAL A 11 -4.33 -9.75 -3.02
N ASN A 12 -4.06 -9.08 -4.16
CA ASN A 12 -3.15 -7.94 -4.22
C ASN A 12 -3.58 -6.82 -3.27
N ALA A 13 -4.86 -6.45 -3.26
CA ALA A 13 -5.37 -5.40 -2.38
C ALA A 13 -5.16 -5.74 -0.90
N VAL A 14 -5.50 -6.97 -0.50
CA VAL A 14 -5.32 -7.47 0.87
C VAL A 14 -3.84 -7.45 1.27
N PHE A 15 -2.95 -7.95 0.41
CA PHE A 15 -1.51 -7.92 0.67
C PHE A 15 -1.01 -6.50 0.97
N ASN A 16 -1.35 -5.54 0.11
CA ASN A 16 -0.90 -4.15 0.26
C ASN A 16 -1.42 -3.52 1.56
N VAL A 17 -2.70 -3.73 1.90
CA VAL A 17 -3.32 -3.17 3.12
C VAL A 17 -2.74 -3.79 4.39
N VAL A 18 -2.33 -5.07 4.35
CA VAL A 18 -1.74 -5.75 5.52
C VAL A 18 -0.27 -5.39 5.69
N VAL A 19 0.51 -5.41 4.61
CA VAL A 19 1.97 -5.31 4.68
C VAL A 19 2.45 -3.87 4.82
N TRP A 20 1.93 -2.94 4.01
CA TRP A 20 2.53 -1.61 3.93
C TRP A 20 2.34 -0.73 5.17
N PRO A 21 1.20 -0.76 5.90
CA PRO A 21 1.08 -0.01 7.15
C PRO A 21 2.06 -0.52 8.22
N ALA A 22 2.28 -1.84 8.30
CA ALA A 22 3.28 -2.42 9.20
C ALA A 22 4.70 -2.01 8.80
N PHE A 23 4.99 -1.96 7.51
CA PHE A 23 6.27 -1.49 7.00
C PHE A 23 6.50 0.01 7.27
N LEU A 24 5.48 0.87 7.09
CA LEU A 24 5.57 2.30 7.40
C LEU A 24 5.87 2.54 8.88
N ARG A 25 5.30 1.73 9.78
CA ARG A 25 5.65 1.77 11.22
C ARG A 25 7.13 1.49 11.45
N ARG A 26 7.71 0.51 10.74
CA ARG A 26 9.14 0.20 10.83
C ARG A 26 10.01 1.31 10.26
N ILE A 27 9.65 1.87 9.11
CA ILE A 27 10.31 3.05 8.53
C ILE A 27 10.29 4.22 9.51
N SER A 28 9.15 4.46 10.17
CA SER A 28 9.01 5.55 11.15
C SER A 28 9.94 5.42 12.35
N ALA A 29 10.34 4.20 12.71
CA ALA A 29 11.25 3.90 13.81
C ALA A 29 12.72 3.78 13.37
N ASP A 30 13.01 3.83 12.07
CA ASP A 30 14.39 3.78 11.55
C ASP A 30 15.13 5.08 11.92
N PRO A 31 16.37 5.02 12.42
CA PRO A 31 17.15 6.21 12.76
C PRO A 31 17.30 7.22 11.62
N ARG A 32 17.24 6.77 10.35
CA ARG A 32 17.33 7.64 9.17
C ARG A 32 16.05 8.41 8.89
N ALA A 33 14.93 8.07 9.53
CA ALA A 33 13.64 8.68 9.26
C ALA A 33 13.52 10.10 9.79
N ARG A 34 14.30 10.43 10.83
CA ARG A 34 14.34 11.76 11.44
C ARG A 34 15.76 12.31 11.44
N ASP A 35 15.89 13.63 11.28
CA ASP A 35 17.17 14.31 11.47
C ASP A 35 17.40 14.67 12.96
N ALA A 36 18.52 15.35 13.24
CA ALA A 36 18.90 15.73 14.60
C ALA A 36 17.88 16.63 15.31
N ASP A 37 17.11 17.41 14.54
CA ASP A 37 16.05 18.30 15.05
C ASP A 37 14.69 17.59 15.13
N GLY A 38 14.62 16.31 14.72
CA GLY A 38 13.40 15.51 14.75
C GLY A 38 12.48 15.72 13.54
N HIS A 39 12.92 16.39 12.47
CA HIS A 39 12.14 16.55 11.24
C HIS A 39 12.20 15.30 10.36
N ARG A 40 11.16 15.10 9.53
CA ARG A 40 11.13 13.98 8.58
C ARG A 40 12.16 14.19 7.48
N THR A 41 13.00 13.18 7.27
CA THR A 41 14.01 13.21 6.21
C THR A 41 13.41 12.85 4.84
N LYS A 42 14.23 12.98 3.78
CA LYS A 42 13.88 12.46 2.44
C LYS A 42 13.68 10.94 2.45
N PHE A 43 14.44 10.20 3.27
CA PHE A 43 14.27 8.76 3.44
C PHE A 43 12.83 8.43 3.88
N PHE A 44 12.33 9.09 4.93
CA PHE A 44 10.95 8.90 5.36
C PHE A 44 9.95 9.30 4.26
N THR A 45 10.18 10.47 3.65
CA THR A 45 9.23 11.04 2.67
C THR A 45 9.05 10.15 1.45
N VAL A 46 10.13 9.64 0.87
CA VAL A 46 10.07 8.73 -0.30
C VAL A 46 9.28 7.47 0.03
N HIS A 47 9.58 6.82 1.16
CA HIS A 47 8.86 5.61 1.56
C HIS A 47 7.39 5.89 1.86
N ALA A 48 7.06 7.00 2.51
CA ALA A 48 5.68 7.39 2.76
C ALA A 48 4.90 7.59 1.45
N VAL A 49 5.50 8.24 0.43
CA VAL A 49 4.88 8.43 -0.89
C VAL A 49 4.68 7.09 -1.59
N LEU A 50 5.70 6.24 -1.64
CA LEU A 50 5.63 4.92 -2.29
C LEU A 50 4.55 4.03 -1.65
N ILE A 51 4.50 3.98 -0.31
CA ILE A 51 3.50 3.22 0.44
C ILE A 51 2.10 3.79 0.21
N SER A 52 1.95 5.11 0.23
CA SER A 52 0.65 5.75 -0.01
C SER A 52 0.14 5.45 -1.42
N ALA A 53 0.99 5.54 -2.43
CA ALA A 53 0.65 5.17 -3.80
C ALA A 53 0.24 3.69 -3.91
N ALA A 54 0.98 2.78 -3.26
CA ALA A 54 0.63 1.37 -3.23
C ALA A 54 -0.74 1.11 -2.59
N LEU A 55 -1.09 1.82 -1.51
CA LEU A 55 -2.41 1.72 -0.88
C LEU A 55 -3.54 2.29 -1.74
N VAL A 56 -3.30 3.36 -2.50
CA VAL A 56 -4.26 3.87 -3.49
C VAL A 56 -4.50 2.84 -4.60
N ILE A 57 -3.43 2.24 -5.12
CA ILE A 57 -3.53 1.16 -6.12
C ILE A 57 -4.28 -0.05 -5.56
N ALA A 58 -4.06 -0.38 -4.28
CA ALA A 58 -4.77 -1.45 -3.59
C ALA A 58 -6.27 -1.16 -3.49
N ALA A 59 -6.66 0.07 -3.16
CA ALA A 59 -8.06 0.48 -3.12
C ALA A 59 -8.74 0.38 -4.50
N VAL A 60 -8.06 0.86 -5.56
CA VAL A 60 -8.54 0.73 -6.94
C VAL A 60 -8.64 -0.74 -7.36
N SER A 61 -7.64 -1.55 -6.99
CA SER A 61 -7.63 -3.01 -7.26
C SER A 61 -8.81 -3.71 -6.57
N ALA A 62 -9.11 -3.35 -5.32
CA ALA A 62 -10.26 -3.89 -4.60
C ALA A 62 -11.58 -3.52 -5.28
N ALA A 63 -11.76 -2.25 -5.64
CA ALA A 63 -12.95 -1.79 -6.34
C ALA A 63 -13.14 -2.51 -7.69
N ALA A 64 -12.06 -2.66 -8.47
CA ALA A 64 -12.09 -3.36 -9.75
C ALA A 64 -12.39 -4.85 -9.59
N GLY A 65 -11.77 -5.53 -8.61
CA GLY A 65 -12.02 -6.94 -8.31
C GLY A 65 -13.47 -7.19 -7.88
N ILE A 66 -14.02 -6.35 -6.99
CA ILE A 66 -15.43 -6.42 -6.58
C ILE A 66 -16.35 -6.19 -7.78
N THR A 67 -16.09 -5.15 -8.58
CA THR A 67 -16.90 -4.85 -9.77
C THR A 67 -16.92 -6.02 -10.74
N ALA A 68 -15.76 -6.62 -11.02
CA ALA A 68 -15.64 -7.77 -11.90
C ALA A 68 -16.40 -9.02 -11.39
N LEU A 69 -16.56 -9.19 -10.07
CA LEU A 69 -17.37 -10.28 -9.51
C LEU A 69 -18.88 -10.01 -9.56
N LEU A 70 -19.29 -8.75 -9.53
CA LEU A 70 -20.70 -8.36 -9.49
C LEU A 70 -21.31 -8.24 -10.90
N VAL A 71 -20.56 -7.72 -11.85
CA VAL A 71 -21.07 -7.37 -13.19
C VAL A 71 -20.21 -7.90 -14.35
N GLY A 72 -19.13 -8.63 -14.05
CA GLY A 72 -18.16 -9.13 -15.05
C GLY A 72 -18.29 -10.61 -15.37
#